data_AF-A0A9C9YXS9-F1
#
_entry.id   AF-A0A9C9YXS9-F1
#
_cell.length_a   1.000
_cell.length_b   1.000
_cell.length_c   1.000
_cell.angle_alpha   90.00
_cell.angle_beta   90.00
_cell.angle_gamma   90.00
#
_symmetry.space_group_name_H-M   'P 1'
#
loop_
_entity.id
_entity.type
_entity.pdbx_description
1 polymer ?
#
loop_
_entity_poly.entity_id
_entity_poly.type
_entity_poly.pdbx_seq_one_letter_code
_entity_poly.pdbx_strand_id
1 'polypeptide(L)' 'MTPSFPRLLLMDNGSLRPEAVLALRQLADALSERLGRGVMPVSLSHVDRIEAQ' A
#
# COMPACT_ATOMS: atom_id res chain seq x y z
N MET A 1 11.93 9.23 -24.97
CA MET A 1 10.75 9.59 -24.16
C MET A 1 10.47 8.43 -23.23
N THR A 2 10.65 8.60 -21.92
CA THR A 2 10.34 7.55 -20.95
C THR A 2 8.82 7.48 -20.78
N PRO A 3 8.18 6.31 -20.90
CA PRO A 3 6.73 6.22 -20.69
C PRO A 3 6.39 6.66 -19.25
N SER A 4 5.44 7.59 -19.12
CA SER A 4 4.88 7.99 -17.83
C SER A 4 3.74 7.04 -17.47
N PHE A 5 4.02 6.05 -16.65
CA PHE A 5 2.99 5.17 -16.11
C PHE A 5 2.15 5.87 -15.03
N PRO A 6 0.87 5.52 -14.87
CA PRO A 6 0.10 5.96 -13.71
C PRO A 6 0.77 5.44 -12.43
N ARG A 7 0.73 6.25 -11.37
CA ARG A 7 1.25 5.83 -10.06
C ARG A 7 0.39 4.69 -9.51
N LEU A 8 1.02 3.60 -9.08
CA LEU A 8 0.35 2.50 -8.41
C LEU A 8 0.46 2.67 -6.89
N LEU A 9 -0.68 2.60 -6.21
CA LEU A 9 -0.79 2.74 -4.76
C LEU A 9 -1.26 1.41 -4.18
N LEU A 10 -0.59 0.93 -3.14
CA LEU A 10 -1.07 -0.15 -2.28
C LEU A 10 -1.62 0.51 -1.01
N MET A 11 -2.92 0.39 -0.80
CA MET A 11 -3.59 1.02 0.33
C MET A 11 -3.98 0.01 1.39
N ASP A 12 -3.73 0.34 2.66
CA ASP A 12 -4.35 -0.31 3.80
C ASP A 12 -5.23 0.66 4.58
N ASN A 13 -6.02 0.13 5.51
CA ASN A 13 -6.98 0.91 6.30
C ASN A 13 -6.32 1.76 7.42
N GLY A 14 -4.99 1.69 7.58
CA GLY A 14 -4.24 2.45 8.59
C GLY A 14 -4.17 1.81 9.97
N SER A 15 -3.58 0.62 10.06
CA SER A 15 -3.31 0.02 11.37
C SER A 15 -2.27 0.82 12.17
N LEU A 16 -2.49 0.99 13.48
CA LEU A 16 -1.51 1.57 14.41
C LEU A 16 -0.46 0.56 14.88
N ARG A 17 -0.60 -0.71 14.51
CA ARG A 17 0.36 -1.76 14.88
C ARG A 17 1.63 -1.62 14.04
N PRO A 18 2.82 -1.52 14.65
CA PRO A 18 4.09 -1.43 13.91
C PRO A 18 4.29 -2.57 12.90
N GLU A 19 3.84 -3.78 13.24
CA GLU A 19 3.96 -4.97 12.41
C GLU A 19 3.16 -4.84 11.11
N ALA A 20 2.00 -4.19 11.17
CA ALA A 20 1.16 -3.96 9.99
C ALA A 20 1.79 -2.92 9.05
N VAL A 21 2.41 -1.86 9.59
CA VAL A 21 3.16 -0.88 8.80
C VAL A 21 4.36 -1.53 8.11
N LEU A 22 5.08 -2.42 8.81
CA LEU A 22 6.20 -3.17 8.23
C LEU A 22 5.72 -4.12 7.13
N ALA A 23 4.64 -4.87 7.38
CA ALA A 23 4.06 -5.78 6.39
C ALA A 23 3.58 -5.04 5.12
N LEU A 24 2.95 -3.87 5.27
CA LEU A 24 2.52 -3.04 4.14
C LEU A 24 3.70 -2.63 3.25
N ARG A 25 4.82 -2.22 3.87
CA ARG A 25 6.05 -1.85 3.14
C ARG A 25 6.66 -3.03 2.41
N GLN A 26 6.84 -4.16 3.09
CA GLN A 26 7.38 -5.38 2.50
C GLN A 26 6.54 -5.88 1.32
N LEU A 27 5.21 -5.80 1.43
CA LEU A 27 4.30 -6.18 0.35
C LEU A 27 4.42 -5.23 -0.86
N ALA A 28 4.54 -3.92 -0.62
CA ALA A 28 4.74 -2.95 -1.70
C ALA A 28 6.07 -3.18 -2.44
N ASP A 29 7.15 -3.52 -1.72
CA ASP A 29 8.44 -3.84 -2.31
C ASP A 29 8.35 -5.11 -3.18
N ALA A 30 7.79 -6.19 -2.65
CA ALA A 30 7.61 -7.45 -3.38
C ALA A 30 6.71 -7.29 -4.63
N LEU A 31 5.66 -6.46 -4.56
CA LEU A 31 4.83 -6.15 -5.71
C LEU A 31 5.59 -5.30 -6.74
N SER A 32 6.46 -4.38 -6.28
CA SER A 32 7.27 -3.57 -7.18
C SER A 32 8.22 -4.42 -8.01
N GLU A 33 8.88 -5.39 -7.37
CA GLU A 33 9.76 -6.36 -8.04
C GLU A 33 8.98 -7.20 -9.06
N ARG A 34 7.84 -7.76 -8.66
CA ARG A 34 7.03 -8.63 -9.53
C ARG A 34 6.42 -7.90 -10.72
N LEU A 35 6.10 -6.61 -10.58
CA LEU A 35 5.46 -5.81 -11.63
C LEU A 35 6.47 -5.01 -12.47
N GLY A 36 7.74 -4.97 -12.08
CA GLY A 36 8.76 -4.13 -12.72
C GLY A 36 8.44 -2.63 -12.68
N ARG A 37 7.60 -2.19 -11.72
CA ARG A 37 7.14 -0.80 -11.58
C ARG A 37 6.93 -0.48 -10.10
N GLY A 38 7.24 0.75 -9.69
CA GLY A 38 7.07 1.17 -8.29
C GLY A 38 5.63 1.12 -7.81
N VAL A 39 5.42 0.49 -6.64
CA VAL A 39 4.17 0.47 -5.88
C VAL A 39 4.39 1.25 -4.59
N MET A 40 3.60 2.32 -4.38
CA MET A 40 3.75 3.12 -3.16
C MET A 40 2.80 2.61 -2.07
N PRO A 41 3.31 2.24 -0.89
CA PRO A 41 2.46 1.94 0.26
C PRO A 41 1.84 3.23 0.81
N VAL A 42 0.53 3.23 1.03
CA VAL A 42 -0.22 4.34 1.62
C VAL A 42 -1.14 3.80 2.69
N SER A 43 -0.98 4.30 3.92
CA SER A 43 -1.95 4.03 4.98
C SER A 43 -2.99 5.13 5.02
N LEU A 44 -4.26 4.74 4.96
CA LEU A 44 -5.36 5.66 5.19
C LEU A 44 -5.44 5.91 6.69
N SER A 45 -5.04 7.10 7.14
CA SER A 45 -4.92 7.45 8.56
C SER A 45 -6.28 7.50 9.29
N HIS A 46 -6.92 6.34 9.51
CA HIS A 46 -8.28 6.08 10.01
C HIS A 46 -9.33 5.91 8.90
N VAL A 47 -9.66 4.66 8.56
CA VAL A 47 -11.02 4.31 8.08
C VAL A 47 -11.79 3.82 9.29
N ASP A 48 -12.66 4.69 9.76
CA ASP A 48 -13.56 4.44 10.89
C ASP A 48 -14.47 3.23 10.60
N ARG A 49 -14.78 2.48 11.67
CA ARG A 49 -15.60 1.26 11.74
C ARG A 49 -16.66 1.14 10.64
N ILE A 50 -16.51 0.15 9.74
CA ILE A 50 -17.67 -0.49 9.13
C ILE A 50 -18.04 -1.65 10.05
N GLU A 51 -19.11 -1.50 10.85
CA GLU A 51 -19.74 -2.67 11.47
C GLU A 51 -20.29 -3.56 10.36
N ALA A 52 -19.96 -4.85 10.41
CA ALA A 52 -20.60 -5.85 9.56
C ALA A 52 -22.09 -5.92 9.93
N GLN A 53 -22.98 -5.76 8.94
CA GLN A 53 -24.36 -6.24 9.05
C GLN A 53 -24.40 -7.74 8.82
#